data_AF-D6Z327-F1
#
_entry.id   AF-D6Z327-F1
#
_cell.length_a   1.000
_cell.length_b   1.000
_cell.length_c   1.000
_cell.angle_alpha   90.00
_cell.angle_beta   90.00
_cell.angle_gamma   90.00
#
_symmetry.space_group_name_H-M   'P 1'
#
loop_
_entity.id
_entity.type
_entity.pdbx_description
1 polymer ?
#
loop_
_entity_poly.entity_id
_entity_poly.type
_entity_poly.pdbx_seq_one_letter_code
_entity_poly.pdbx_strand_id
1 'polypeptide(L)'
;MRLKNLSKDARRYLENHPLTKAAMDATDLSFGQLLERLSVHPGDPIYPETWAVSWFNETAENIPQILPQFIPSLQPFALLVWFHLPDSWDGTCRRDTVGQYLLKAEYSLSWKANVARQAPLNQINAARRELKDFTKELAKKEWAKDTDRTVRIKDMCKKVYPALCEHAANKNISDLVPDKEEGIKPWLRDVAPDYAKKQGRPPKKRK
;
A
#
# COMPACT_ATOMS: atom_id res chain seq x y z
N MET A 1 1.59 -11.56 -6.20
CA MET A 1 0.13 -11.48 -6.49
C MET A 1 -0.04 -11.42 -8.01
N ARG A 2 -0.68 -12.38 -8.71
CA ARG A 2 -0.79 -12.28 -10.19
C ARG A 2 -1.66 -11.07 -10.55
N LEU A 3 -1.39 -10.36 -11.66
CA LEU A 3 -2.22 -9.26 -12.19
C LEU A 3 -3.70 -9.66 -12.42
N LYS A 4 -4.00 -10.98 -12.41
CA LYS A 4 -5.35 -11.55 -12.32
C LYS A 4 -6.14 -11.10 -11.06
N ASN A 5 -5.47 -10.51 -10.07
CA ASN A 5 -6.07 -10.02 -8.81
C ASN A 5 -6.27 -8.50 -8.77
N LEU A 6 -6.14 -7.78 -9.90
CA LEU A 6 -6.52 -6.37 -9.96
C LEU A 6 -8.00 -6.21 -9.58
N SER A 7 -8.33 -5.16 -8.82
CA SER A 7 -9.73 -4.81 -8.57
C SER A 7 -10.43 -4.53 -9.90
N LYS A 8 -11.75 -4.78 -9.97
CA LYS A 8 -12.54 -4.51 -11.19
C LYS A 8 -12.35 -3.07 -11.68
N ASP A 9 -12.26 -2.11 -10.76
CA ASP A 9 -12.07 -0.69 -11.08
C ASP A 9 -10.69 -0.39 -11.64
N ALA A 10 -9.63 -0.96 -11.05
CA ALA A 10 -8.26 -0.78 -11.55
C ALA A 10 -8.10 -1.43 -12.94
N ARG A 11 -8.71 -2.60 -13.15
CA ARG A 11 -8.75 -3.27 -14.45
C ARG A 11 -9.47 -2.42 -15.49
N ARG A 12 -10.66 -1.91 -15.17
CA ARG A 12 -11.45 -1.05 -16.08
C ARG A 12 -10.72 0.25 -16.40
N TYR A 13 -10.05 0.86 -15.42
CA TYR A 13 -9.25 2.06 -15.64
C TYR A 13 -8.09 1.80 -16.61
N LEU A 14 -7.29 0.76 -16.36
CA LEU A 14 -6.14 0.41 -17.19
C LEU A 14 -6.56 0.03 -18.61
N GLU A 15 -7.60 -0.79 -18.77
CA GLU A 15 -8.14 -1.20 -20.07
C GLU A 15 -8.67 -0.03 -20.89
N ASN A 16 -9.21 1.00 -20.23
CA ASN A 16 -9.70 2.20 -20.91
C ASN A 16 -8.65 3.31 -21.07
N HIS A 17 -7.44 3.10 -20.56
CA HIS A 17 -6.41 4.12 -20.57
C HIS A 17 -5.89 4.38 -21.99
N PRO A 18 -5.70 5.64 -22.43
CA PRO A 18 -5.28 5.96 -23.80
C PRO A 18 -4.00 5.24 -24.24
N LEU A 19 -2.96 5.11 -23.41
CA LEU A 19 -1.75 4.40 -23.85
C LEU A 19 -1.90 2.87 -23.78
N THR A 20 -2.72 2.32 -22.88
CA THR A 20 -3.08 0.89 -22.96
C THR A 20 -3.78 0.58 -24.28
N LYS A 21 -4.73 1.44 -24.69
CA LYS A 21 -5.40 1.30 -25.99
C LYS A 21 -4.39 1.43 -27.14
N ALA A 22 -3.53 2.45 -27.11
CA ALA A 22 -2.49 2.61 -28.11
C ALA A 22 -1.51 1.41 -28.16
N ALA A 23 -1.19 0.80 -27.01
CA ALA A 23 -0.35 -0.38 -26.93
C ALA A 23 -1.08 -1.63 -27.48
N MET A 24 -2.36 -1.80 -27.18
CA MET A 24 -3.19 -2.85 -27.78
C MET A 24 -3.27 -2.68 -29.30
N ASP A 25 -3.54 -1.47 -29.77
CA ASP A 25 -3.62 -1.14 -31.20
C ASP A 25 -2.27 -1.34 -31.92
N ALA A 26 -1.15 -1.03 -31.26
CA ALA A 26 0.19 -1.15 -31.84
C ALA A 26 0.71 -2.60 -31.90
N THR A 27 0.26 -3.46 -30.98
CA THR A 27 0.76 -4.84 -30.81
C THR A 27 -0.23 -5.90 -31.28
N ASP A 28 -1.48 -5.51 -31.58
CA ASP A 28 -2.60 -6.40 -31.89
C ASP A 28 -2.86 -7.43 -30.77
N LEU A 29 -2.56 -7.06 -29.53
CA LEU A 29 -2.76 -7.88 -28.34
C LEU A 29 -3.97 -7.40 -27.54
N SER A 30 -4.74 -8.33 -26.99
CA SER A 30 -5.74 -8.00 -25.98
C SER A 30 -5.09 -7.52 -24.68
N PHE A 31 -5.82 -6.75 -23.87
CA PHE A 31 -5.36 -6.33 -22.54
C PHE A 31 -4.90 -7.52 -21.67
N GLY A 32 -5.59 -8.65 -21.75
CA GLY A 32 -5.20 -9.87 -21.04
C GLY A 32 -3.85 -10.42 -21.49
N GLN A 33 -3.60 -10.46 -22.80
CA GLN A 33 -2.33 -10.92 -23.37
C GLN A 33 -1.18 -9.97 -23.07
N LEU A 34 -1.42 -8.65 -23.08
CA LEU A 34 -0.45 -7.64 -22.66
C LEU A 34 -0.03 -7.86 -21.20
N LEU A 35 -0.99 -8.05 -20.29
CA LEU A 35 -0.69 -8.30 -18.87
C LEU A 35 0.06 -9.61 -18.63
N GLU A 36 -0.25 -10.66 -19.40
CA GLU A 36 0.46 -11.95 -19.29
C GLU A 36 1.91 -11.84 -19.78
N ARG A 37 2.17 -11.10 -20.87
CA ARG A 37 3.54 -10.86 -21.35
C ARG A 37 4.38 -10.00 -20.40
N LEU A 38 3.75 -9.05 -19.71
CA LEU A 38 4.46 -8.07 -18.89
C LEU A 38 5.08 -8.63 -17.59
N SER A 39 4.66 -9.81 -17.13
CA SER A 39 5.19 -10.51 -15.94
C SER A 39 5.42 -9.62 -14.70
N VAL A 40 4.65 -8.56 -14.51
CA VAL A 40 4.86 -7.63 -13.38
C VAL A 40 4.28 -8.23 -12.11
N HIS A 41 5.10 -8.41 -11.08
CA HIS A 41 4.62 -8.79 -9.76
C HIS A 41 4.31 -7.53 -8.91
N PRO A 42 3.17 -7.50 -8.19
CA PRO A 42 2.87 -6.47 -7.21
C PRO A 42 3.92 -6.49 -6.11
N GLY A 43 4.59 -5.34 -5.93
CA GLY A 43 5.69 -5.17 -5.00
C GLY A 43 7.07 -5.11 -5.66
N ASP A 44 7.20 -5.48 -6.94
CA ASP A 44 8.44 -5.26 -7.66
C ASP A 44 8.70 -3.75 -7.77
N PRO A 45 9.91 -3.27 -7.46
CA PRO A 45 10.26 -1.88 -7.66
C PRO A 45 10.25 -1.57 -9.17
N ILE A 46 9.18 -0.95 -9.65
CA ILE A 46 9.05 -0.44 -11.02
C ILE A 46 9.78 0.91 -11.05
N TYR A 47 11.10 0.88 -10.97
CA TYR A 47 11.94 2.03 -11.27
C TYR A 47 12.24 2.00 -12.77
N PRO A 48 11.57 2.82 -13.61
CA PRO A 48 11.87 2.89 -15.05
C PRO A 48 13.36 3.21 -15.31
N GLU A 49 14.00 3.89 -14.36
CA GLU A 49 15.41 4.26 -14.35
C GLU A 49 16.40 3.11 -14.08
N THR A 50 15.97 1.97 -13.52
CA THR A 50 16.88 0.81 -13.27
C THR A 50 16.85 -0.26 -14.36
N TRP A 51 15.89 -0.18 -15.29
CA TRP A 51 15.68 -1.23 -16.29
C TRP A 51 16.38 -1.02 -17.62
N ALA A 52 16.71 0.22 -17.98
CA ALA A 52 17.66 0.46 -19.07
C ALA A 52 18.97 -0.29 -18.77
N VAL A 53 19.45 -0.23 -17.53
CA VAL A 53 20.72 -0.81 -17.12
C VAL A 53 20.71 -2.34 -17.14
N SER A 54 19.61 -3.00 -16.75
CA SER A 54 19.54 -4.46 -16.77
C SER A 54 19.47 -5.05 -18.19
N TRP A 55 18.95 -4.29 -19.16
CA TRP A 55 18.95 -4.68 -20.58
C TRP A 55 20.29 -4.43 -21.27
N PHE A 56 21.03 -3.39 -20.88
CA PHE A 56 22.33 -3.09 -21.48
C PHE A 56 23.49 -3.95 -20.97
N ASN A 57 23.31 -4.72 -19.87
CA ASN A 57 24.37 -5.54 -19.30
C ASN A 57 24.93 -6.63 -20.23
N GLU A 58 24.25 -7.00 -21.32
CA GLU A 58 24.79 -7.94 -22.31
C GLU A 58 25.59 -7.27 -23.44
N THR A 59 25.64 -5.93 -23.53
CA THR A 59 26.34 -5.18 -24.60
C THR A 59 27.10 -3.94 -24.12
N ALA A 60 27.37 -3.84 -22.81
CA ALA A 60 27.81 -2.63 -22.10
C ALA A 60 29.27 -2.17 -22.32
N GLU A 61 29.84 -2.28 -23.53
CA GLU A 61 31.14 -1.66 -23.82
C GLU A 61 31.03 -0.20 -24.31
N ASN A 62 29.83 0.30 -24.67
CA ASN A 62 29.68 1.66 -25.18
C ASN A 62 28.36 2.34 -24.75
N ILE A 63 28.18 2.60 -23.45
CA ILE A 63 27.11 3.49 -23.00
C ILE A 63 27.68 4.92 -22.81
N PRO A 64 27.21 5.94 -23.54
CA PRO A 64 27.65 7.32 -23.34
C PRO A 64 27.31 7.83 -21.94
N GLN A 65 28.26 8.50 -21.28
CA GLN A 65 28.14 9.05 -19.91
C GLN A 65 27.07 10.17 -19.74
N ILE A 66 26.17 10.36 -20.72
CA ILE A 66 25.27 11.52 -20.84
C ILE A 66 23.86 11.23 -20.29
N LEU A 67 23.55 9.96 -20.04
CA LEU A 67 22.22 9.50 -19.60
C LEU A 67 21.68 10.05 -18.25
N PRO A 68 22.49 10.42 -17.24
CA PRO A 68 21.93 10.87 -15.95
C PRO A 68 21.20 12.23 -16.00
N GLN A 69 21.34 12.99 -17.09
CA GLN A 69 20.90 14.40 -17.14
C GLN A 69 19.49 14.61 -17.71
N PHE A 70 18.83 13.56 -18.23
CA PHE A 70 17.61 13.67 -19.04
C PHE A 70 16.32 13.12 -18.39
N ILE A 71 16.30 12.98 -17.07
CA ILE A 71 15.24 12.23 -16.36
C ILE A 71 13.86 12.94 -16.21
N PRO A 72 13.60 14.24 -16.44
CA PRO A 72 12.25 14.77 -16.15
C PRO A 72 11.14 14.50 -17.17
N SER A 73 11.39 13.82 -18.29
CA SER A 73 10.30 13.45 -19.21
C SER A 73 10.47 12.01 -19.64
N LEU A 74 9.47 11.17 -19.36
CA LEU A 74 9.49 9.75 -19.74
C LEU A 74 9.10 9.52 -21.22
N GLN A 75 8.60 10.55 -21.91
CA GLN A 75 8.23 10.48 -23.33
C GLN A 75 9.43 10.39 -24.29
N PRO A 76 10.55 11.13 -24.10
CA PRO A 76 11.71 11.05 -24.98
C PRO A 76 12.48 9.74 -24.88
N PHE A 77 12.40 9.00 -23.77
CA PHE A 77 13.11 7.71 -23.65
C PHE A 77 12.44 6.60 -24.46
N ALA A 78 11.10 6.56 -24.48
CA ALA A 78 10.35 5.66 -25.36
C ALA A 78 10.60 5.99 -26.84
N LEU A 79 10.72 7.28 -27.17
CA LEU A 79 11.14 7.75 -28.50
C LEU A 79 12.60 7.40 -28.80
N LEU A 80 13.52 7.53 -27.84
CA LEU A 80 14.94 7.14 -27.98
C LEU A 80 15.08 5.64 -28.24
N VAL A 81 14.37 4.80 -27.49
CA VAL A 81 14.32 3.36 -27.72
C VAL A 81 13.73 3.06 -29.11
N TRP A 82 12.69 3.79 -29.52
CA TRP A 82 12.11 3.65 -30.87
C TRP A 82 13.05 4.08 -32.00
N PHE A 83 13.78 5.19 -31.82
CA PHE A 83 14.69 5.78 -32.81
C PHE A 83 16.08 5.16 -32.84
N HIS A 84 16.52 4.44 -31.80
CA HIS A 84 17.88 3.88 -31.70
C HIS A 84 17.92 2.35 -31.64
N LEU A 85 16.77 1.67 -31.71
CA LEU A 85 16.77 0.23 -31.95
C LEU A 85 17.18 -0.03 -33.43
N PRO A 86 18.16 -0.90 -33.68
CA PRO A 86 18.69 -1.13 -35.03
C PRO A 86 17.64 -1.73 -35.98
N ASP A 87 17.71 -1.38 -37.26
CA ASP A 87 16.88 -1.90 -38.38
C ASP A 87 16.92 -3.41 -38.57
N SER A 88 17.84 -4.09 -37.89
CA SER A 88 17.90 -5.55 -37.82
C SER A 88 16.85 -6.18 -36.90
N TRP A 89 16.24 -5.42 -36.00
CA TRP A 89 15.11 -5.91 -35.19
C TRP A 89 13.83 -5.80 -35.99
N ASP A 90 13.08 -6.91 -36.08
CA ASP A 90 11.77 -6.89 -36.70
C ASP A 90 10.89 -5.78 -36.08
N GLY A 91 10.04 -5.16 -36.90
CA GLY A 91 9.20 -4.04 -36.46
C GLY A 91 8.25 -4.40 -35.31
N THR A 92 8.01 -5.70 -35.10
CA THR A 92 7.16 -6.26 -34.05
C THR A 92 7.81 -6.23 -32.66
N CYS A 93 9.08 -6.62 -32.52
CA CYS A 93 9.85 -6.55 -31.27
C CYS A 93 10.04 -5.12 -30.79
N ARG A 94 10.20 -4.17 -31.73
CA ARG A 94 10.33 -2.74 -31.42
C ARG A 94 9.06 -2.16 -30.82
N ARG A 95 7.91 -2.47 -31.44
CA ARG A 95 6.57 -2.06 -30.97
C ARG A 95 6.22 -2.66 -29.62
N ASP A 96 6.48 -3.95 -29.44
CA ASP A 96 6.22 -4.65 -28.18
C ASP A 96 7.01 -4.04 -27.02
N THR A 97 8.30 -3.76 -27.23
CA THR A 97 9.17 -3.19 -26.18
C THR A 97 8.70 -1.80 -25.75
N VAL A 98 8.37 -0.93 -26.72
CA VAL A 98 7.87 0.43 -26.42
C VAL A 98 6.49 0.38 -25.76
N GLY A 99 5.59 -0.51 -26.22
CA GLY A 99 4.29 -0.73 -25.58
C GLY A 99 4.42 -1.17 -24.12
N GLN A 100 5.35 -2.09 -23.82
CA GLN A 100 5.61 -2.53 -22.45
C GLN A 100 6.16 -1.40 -21.57
N TYR A 101 7.06 -0.58 -22.09
CA TYR A 101 7.61 0.55 -21.33
C TYR A 101 6.52 1.58 -21.00
N LEU A 102 5.71 1.97 -21.99
CA LEU A 102 4.63 2.94 -21.79
C LEU A 102 3.61 2.45 -20.76
N LEU A 103 3.17 1.19 -20.84
CA LEU A 103 2.19 0.65 -19.90
C LEU A 103 2.73 0.59 -18.46
N LYS A 104 4.00 0.25 -18.29
CA LYS A 104 4.64 0.23 -16.97
C LYS A 104 4.86 1.64 -16.41
N ALA A 105 5.19 2.61 -17.25
CA ALA A 105 5.32 4.02 -16.86
C ALA A 105 3.98 4.59 -16.35
N GLU A 106 2.88 4.32 -17.07
CA GLU A 106 1.55 4.72 -16.64
C GLU A 106 1.12 4.06 -15.34
N TYR A 107 1.37 2.76 -15.22
CA TYR A 107 1.09 2.04 -13.99
C TYR A 107 1.85 2.68 -12.81
N SER A 108 3.13 2.99 -12.97
CA SER A 108 3.95 3.67 -11.95
C SER A 108 3.38 5.05 -11.57
N LEU A 109 2.95 5.86 -12.55
CA LEU A 109 2.30 7.15 -12.30
C LEU A 109 0.96 6.98 -11.56
N SER A 110 0.12 6.02 -11.99
CA SER A 110 -1.17 5.73 -11.35
C SER A 110 -0.98 5.24 -9.91
N TRP A 111 0.05 4.44 -9.65
CA TRP A 111 0.42 3.97 -8.31
C TRP A 111 0.88 5.13 -7.43
N LYS A 112 1.80 5.98 -7.90
CA LYS A 112 2.25 7.18 -7.17
C LYS A 112 1.06 8.10 -6.84
N ALA A 113 0.17 8.32 -7.80
CA ALA A 113 -1.04 9.11 -7.59
C ALA A 113 -1.98 8.47 -6.55
N ASN A 114 -2.12 7.14 -6.56
CA ASN A 114 -2.94 6.42 -5.58
C ASN A 114 -2.31 6.46 -4.17
N VAL A 115 -1.01 6.25 -4.05
CA VAL A 115 -0.27 6.40 -2.78
C VAL A 115 -0.40 7.81 -2.23
N ALA A 116 -0.23 8.83 -3.08
CA ALA A 116 -0.43 10.23 -2.69
C ALA A 116 -1.87 10.50 -2.22
N ARG A 117 -2.87 9.94 -2.92
CA ARG A 117 -4.28 10.02 -2.52
C ARG A 117 -4.55 9.34 -1.17
N GLN A 118 -3.88 8.24 -0.89
CA GLN A 118 -4.02 7.50 0.36
C GLN A 118 -3.17 8.06 1.52
N ALA A 119 -2.23 8.97 1.25
CA ALA A 119 -1.31 9.50 2.27
C ALA A 119 -2.04 10.10 3.50
N PRO A 120 -3.10 10.93 3.36
CA PRO A 120 -3.83 11.45 4.53
C PRO A 120 -4.50 10.34 5.35
N LEU A 121 -5.10 9.35 4.68
CA LEU A 121 -5.73 8.21 5.34
C LEU A 121 -4.69 7.35 6.07
N ASN A 122 -3.51 7.17 5.48
CA ASN A 122 -2.40 6.43 6.10
C ASN A 122 -1.88 7.15 7.35
N GLN A 123 -1.80 8.49 7.33
CA GLN A 123 -1.45 9.29 8.51
C GLN A 123 -2.47 9.13 9.64
N ILE A 124 -3.77 9.22 9.35
CA ILE A 124 -4.84 9.00 10.32
C ILE A 124 -4.78 7.58 10.90
N ASN A 125 -4.56 6.58 10.05
CA ASN A 125 -4.44 5.18 10.48
C ASN A 125 -3.20 4.95 11.34
N ALA A 126 -2.08 5.63 11.04
CA ALA A 126 -0.86 5.56 11.85
C ALA A 126 -1.10 6.17 13.24
N ALA A 127 -1.69 7.36 13.32
CA ALA A 127 -2.05 8.00 14.60
C ALA A 127 -3.02 7.12 15.42
N ARG A 128 -4.03 6.55 14.78
CA ARG A 128 -4.97 5.62 15.45
C ARG A 128 -4.29 4.34 15.94
N ARG A 129 -3.29 3.84 15.22
CA ARG A 129 -2.50 2.67 15.66
C ARG A 129 -1.69 3.01 16.89
N GLU A 130 -1.03 4.16 16.88
CA GLU A 130 -0.24 4.66 17.99
C GLU A 130 -1.08 4.80 19.28
N LEU A 131 -2.27 5.42 19.19
CA LEU A 131 -3.21 5.52 20.32
C LEU A 131 -3.60 4.15 20.86
N LYS A 132 -3.87 3.17 19.98
CA LYS A 132 -4.19 1.79 20.40
C LYS A 132 -3.03 1.14 21.14
N ASP A 133 -1.81 1.30 20.63
CA ASP A 133 -0.62 0.69 21.22
C ASP A 133 -0.32 1.31 22.59
N PHE A 134 -0.40 2.64 22.71
CA PHE A 134 -0.30 3.35 23.98
C PHE A 134 -1.35 2.87 25.00
N THR A 135 -2.61 2.78 24.58
CA THR A 135 -3.73 2.29 25.42
C THR A 135 -3.47 0.86 25.90
N LYS A 136 -2.98 0.00 25.01
CA LYS A 136 -2.65 -1.41 25.32
C LYS A 136 -1.51 -1.51 26.32
N GLU A 137 -0.46 -0.71 26.16
CA GLU A 137 0.67 -0.68 27.11
C GLU A 137 0.24 -0.18 28.48
N LEU A 138 -0.57 0.87 28.55
CA LEU A 138 -1.06 1.40 29.82
C LEU A 138 -1.91 0.37 30.55
N ALA A 139 -2.83 -0.29 29.84
CA ALA A 139 -3.66 -1.33 30.43
C ALA A 139 -2.84 -2.54 30.92
N LYS A 140 -1.79 -2.95 30.19
CA LYS A 140 -0.87 -4.00 30.66
C LYS A 140 -0.21 -3.62 31.98
N LYS A 141 0.29 -2.38 32.10
CA LYS A 141 0.92 -1.87 33.33
C LYS A 141 -0.08 -1.84 34.50
N GLU A 142 -1.32 -1.44 34.24
CA GLU A 142 -2.35 -1.36 35.27
C GLU A 142 -2.89 -2.74 35.70
N TRP A 143 -3.02 -3.70 34.78
CA TRP A 143 -3.36 -5.09 35.17
C TRP A 143 -2.23 -5.79 35.90
N ALA A 144 -0.97 -5.49 35.59
CA ALA A 144 0.16 -6.06 36.33
C ALA A 144 0.15 -5.65 37.81
N LYS A 145 -0.48 -4.50 38.15
CA LYS A 145 -0.68 -4.04 39.53
C LYS A 145 -1.91 -4.68 40.20
N ASP A 146 -2.81 -5.30 39.46
CA ASP A 146 -4.04 -5.95 39.96
C ASP A 146 -3.72 -7.37 40.45
N THR A 147 -3.05 -7.47 41.60
CA THR A 147 -2.67 -8.75 42.22
C THR A 147 -3.88 -9.61 42.57
N ASP A 148 -4.99 -8.97 42.95
CA ASP A 148 -6.22 -9.62 43.39
C ASP A 148 -7.10 -10.09 42.21
N ARG A 149 -6.71 -9.75 40.97
CA ARG A 149 -7.41 -10.13 39.72
C ARG A 149 -8.88 -9.69 39.72
N THR A 150 -9.14 -8.51 40.27
CA THR A 150 -10.50 -7.97 40.43
C THR A 150 -10.91 -7.06 39.29
N VAL A 151 -9.95 -6.44 38.60
CA VAL A 151 -10.22 -5.38 37.63
C VAL A 151 -10.72 -5.98 36.30
N ARG A 152 -12.01 -5.81 36.03
CA ARG A 152 -12.62 -6.25 34.76
C ARG A 152 -12.26 -5.29 33.64
N ILE A 153 -12.39 -5.75 32.39
CA ILE A 153 -12.09 -4.92 31.22
C ILE A 153 -12.89 -3.62 31.18
N LYS A 154 -14.13 -3.61 31.69
CA LYS A 154 -14.96 -2.38 31.77
C LYS A 154 -14.33 -1.35 32.70
N ASP A 155 -13.84 -1.78 33.85
CA ASP A 155 -13.22 -0.90 34.84
C ASP A 155 -11.83 -0.45 34.37
N MET A 156 -11.10 -1.31 33.66
CA MET A 156 -9.84 -0.91 33.04
C MET A 156 -10.04 0.18 31.98
N CYS A 157 -11.14 0.14 31.20
CA CYS A 157 -11.46 1.21 30.25
C CYS A 157 -11.58 2.56 30.98
N LYS A 158 -12.34 2.62 32.08
CA LYS A 158 -12.47 3.82 32.94
C LYS A 158 -11.13 4.33 33.45
N LYS A 159 -10.24 3.42 33.86
CA LYS A 159 -8.94 3.76 34.45
C LYS A 159 -7.95 4.32 33.43
N VAL A 160 -7.94 3.76 32.23
CA VAL A 160 -6.97 4.09 31.16
C VAL A 160 -7.43 5.29 30.32
N TYR A 161 -8.75 5.53 30.22
CA TYR A 161 -9.32 6.54 29.33
C TYR A 161 -8.84 7.98 29.62
N PRO A 162 -8.75 8.48 30.86
CA PRO A 162 -8.26 9.84 31.12
C PRO A 162 -6.83 10.07 30.61
N ALA A 163 -5.93 9.12 30.85
CA ALA A 163 -4.55 9.21 30.39
C ALA A 163 -4.42 9.09 28.85
N LEU A 164 -5.32 8.33 28.21
CA LEU A 164 -5.42 8.30 26.75
C LEU A 164 -5.85 9.67 26.19
N CYS A 165 -6.88 10.30 26.79
CA CYS A 165 -7.35 11.62 26.36
C CYS A 165 -6.26 12.68 26.52
N GLU A 166 -5.52 12.66 27.63
CA GLU A 166 -4.37 13.54 27.86
C GLU A 166 -3.27 13.32 26.80
N HIS A 167 -2.92 12.06 26.52
CA HIS A 167 -1.94 11.74 25.49
C HIS A 167 -2.37 12.22 24.09
N ALA A 168 -3.65 12.04 23.75
CA ALA A 168 -4.20 12.48 22.48
C ALA A 168 -4.24 14.01 22.36
N ALA A 169 -4.56 14.72 23.45
CA ALA A 169 -4.54 16.18 23.50
C ALA A 169 -3.12 16.72 23.28
N ASN A 170 -2.11 16.13 23.93
CA ASN A 170 -0.70 16.52 23.77
C ASN A 170 -0.18 16.33 22.34
N LYS A 171 -0.75 15.37 21.60
CA LYS A 171 -0.41 15.10 20.19
C LYS A 171 -1.35 15.77 19.19
N ASN A 172 -2.31 16.56 19.66
CA ASN A 172 -3.32 17.23 18.84
C ASN A 172 -4.12 16.27 17.94
N ILE A 173 -4.46 15.09 18.46
CA ILE A 173 -5.21 14.02 17.77
C ILE A 173 -6.43 13.55 18.58
N SER A 174 -6.99 14.42 19.41
CA SER A 174 -8.16 14.14 20.27
C SER A 174 -9.36 13.60 19.50
N ASP A 175 -9.56 14.07 18.26
CA ASP A 175 -10.68 13.65 17.39
C ASP A 175 -10.65 12.16 17.01
N LEU A 176 -9.51 11.49 17.21
CA LEU A 176 -9.36 10.05 16.93
C LEU A 176 -9.73 9.16 18.13
N VAL A 177 -9.89 9.75 19.32
CA VAL A 177 -10.31 9.05 20.54
C VAL A 177 -11.83 8.84 20.49
N PRO A 178 -12.35 7.65 20.83
CA PRO A 178 -13.79 7.43 20.92
C PRO A 178 -14.43 8.33 21.99
N ASP A 179 -15.61 8.89 21.73
CA ASP A 179 -16.32 9.80 22.66
C ASP A 179 -16.59 9.22 24.06
N LYS A 180 -16.62 7.89 24.17
CA LYS A 180 -16.92 7.15 25.39
C LYS A 180 -15.82 6.18 25.71
N GLU A 181 -15.52 6.04 27.01
CA GLU A 181 -14.61 5.03 27.56
C GLU A 181 -14.94 3.60 27.12
N GLU A 182 -16.21 3.27 26.87
CA GLU A 182 -16.61 1.94 26.42
C GLU A 182 -16.11 1.64 24.98
N GLY A 183 -15.81 2.67 24.20
CA GLY A 183 -15.29 2.59 22.84
C GLY A 183 -13.86 2.07 22.74
N ILE A 184 -13.06 2.15 23.82
CA ILE A 184 -11.69 1.60 23.85
C ILE A 184 -11.66 0.12 24.25
N LYS A 185 -12.80 -0.45 24.67
CA LYS A 185 -12.91 -1.86 25.04
C LYS A 185 -12.44 -2.84 23.96
N PRO A 186 -12.75 -2.66 22.66
CA PRO A 186 -12.22 -3.52 21.61
C PRO A 186 -10.71 -3.46 21.49
N TRP A 187 -10.07 -2.33 21.83
CA TRP A 187 -8.62 -2.17 21.75
C TRP A 187 -7.91 -2.94 22.86
N LEU A 188 -8.52 -2.99 24.04
CA LEU A 188 -7.98 -3.69 25.21
C LEU A 188 -8.21 -5.20 25.18
N ARG A 189 -9.13 -5.70 24.34
CA ARG A 189 -9.54 -7.11 24.34
C ARG A 189 -8.39 -8.08 24.06
N ASP A 190 -7.46 -7.70 23.20
CA ASP A 190 -6.30 -8.52 22.81
C ASP A 190 -5.32 -8.73 23.97
N VAL A 191 -5.18 -7.71 24.82
CA VAL A 191 -4.19 -7.67 25.91
C VAL A 191 -4.81 -7.98 27.27
N ALA A 192 -6.14 -8.07 27.35
CA ALA A 192 -6.84 -8.37 28.58
C ALA A 192 -6.52 -9.80 29.07
N PRO A 193 -6.19 -9.99 30.35
CA PRO A 193 -6.03 -11.32 30.93
C PRO A 193 -7.37 -12.06 30.97
N ASP A 194 -7.32 -13.39 31.02
CA ASP A 194 -8.53 -14.23 30.90
C ASP A 194 -9.57 -13.96 31.99
N TYR A 195 -9.13 -13.65 33.21
CA TYR A 195 -10.02 -13.28 34.31
C TYR A 195 -10.79 -11.98 33.99
N ALA A 196 -10.17 -11.01 33.32
CA ALA A 196 -10.79 -9.74 32.97
C ALA A 196 -11.74 -9.84 31.76
N LYS A 197 -11.55 -10.86 30.90
CA LYS A 197 -12.37 -11.12 29.71
C LYS A 197 -13.72 -11.77 30.01
N LYS A 198 -13.82 -12.56 31.08
CA LYS A 198 -15.04 -13.32 31.42
C LYS A 198 -16.25 -12.39 31.55
N GLN A 199 -17.21 -12.51 30.64
CA GLN A 199 -18.51 -11.86 30.77
C GLN A 199 -19.23 -12.45 31.97
N GLY A 200 -19.57 -11.61 32.95
CA GLY A 200 -20.38 -12.01 34.10
C GLY A 200 -21.85 -12.24 33.75
N ARG A 201 -22.18 -12.87 32.62
CA ARG A 201 -23.57 -13.31 32.39
C ARG A 201 -23.77 -14.59 33.19
N PRO A 202 -24.59 -14.58 34.26
CA PRO A 202 -24.92 -15.81 34.95
C PRO A 202 -25.61 -16.76 33.96
N PRO A 203 -25.35 -18.07 34.00
CA PRO A 203 -26.08 -19.01 33.16
C PRO A 203 -27.59 -18.84 33.41
N LYS A 204 -28.37 -18.75 32.33
CA LYS A 204 -29.82 -18.61 32.39
C LYS A 204 -30.36 -19.86 33.10
N LYS A 205 -30.85 -19.74 34.34
CA LYS A 205 -31.55 -20.85 35.02
C LYS A 205 -32.69 -21.29 34.10
N ARG A 206 -32.61 -22.52 33.56
CA ARG A 206 -33.77 -23.15 32.91
C ARG A 206 -34.81 -23.36 34.03
N LYS A 207 -35.96 -22.70 33.89
CA LYS A 207 -37.18 -23.09 34.59
C LYS A 207 -37.78 -24.28 33.87
#